data_AF-A0A062BG75-F1
#
_entry.id   AF-A0A062BG75-F1
#
_cell.length_a   1.000
_cell.length_b   1.000
_cell.length_c   1.000
_cell.angle_alpha   90.00
_cell.angle_beta   90.00
_cell.angle_gamma   90.00
#
_symmetry.space_group_name_H-M   'P 1'
#
loop_
_entity.id
_entity.type
_entity.pdbx_description
1 polymer ?
#
loop_
_entity_poly.entity_id
_entity_poly.type
_entity_poly.pdbx_seq_one_letter_code
_entity_poly.pdbx_strand_id
1 'polypeptide(L)' 'MPALFVFLRATPTDQDMHKAAPNHSPYFMVDDKTLKTGIVSHIRFVMDYPKIAGQVQAAWRAKK' A
#
# COMPACT_ATOMS: atom_id res chain seq x y z
N MET A 1 -7.45 -17.71 -6.51
CA MET A 1 -7.59 -16.89 -5.29
C MET A 1 -7.29 -15.45 -5.65
N PRO A 2 -8.14 -14.47 -5.32
CA PRO A 2 -7.76 -13.07 -5.49
C PRO A 2 -6.64 -12.72 -4.50
N ALA A 3 -5.62 -12.03 -5.00
CA ALA A 3 -4.52 -11.51 -4.19
C ALA A 3 -4.51 -9.98 -4.26
N LEU A 4 -4.19 -9.34 -3.13
CA LEU A 4 -4.00 -7.90 -3.02
C LEU A 4 -2.52 -7.62 -2.75
N PHE A 5 -1.92 -6.75 -3.55
CA PHE A 5 -0.55 -6.29 -3.36
C PHE A 5 -0.58 -4.82 -2.90
N VAL A 6 0.14 -4.51 -1.83
CA VAL A 6 0.28 -3.15 -1.30
C VAL A 6 1.73 -2.71 -1.47
N PHE A 7 1.96 -1.69 -2.30
CA PHE A 7 3.29 -1.11 -2.48
C PHE A 7 3.54 -0.06 -1.39
N LEU A 8 4.56 -0.26 -0.57
CA LEU A 8 4.80 0.54 0.63
C LEU A 8 5.70 1.76 0.40
N ARG A 9 6.26 1.93 -0.79
CA ARG A 9 7.40 2.81 -1.05
C ARG A 9 7.29 3.47 -2.41
N ALA A 10 8.00 4.57 -2.58
CA ALA A 10 8.16 5.26 -3.86
C ALA A 10 9.64 5.53 -4.18
N THR A 11 9.89 5.92 -5.42
CA THR A 11 11.17 6.45 -5.89
C THR A 11 11.45 7.80 -5.19
N PRO A 12 12.69 8.07 -4.75
CA PRO A 12 13.12 9.38 -4.25
C PRO A 12 12.73 10.55 -5.18
N THR A 13 12.32 11.68 -4.60
CA THR A 13 11.79 12.83 -5.37
C THR A 13 12.83 13.54 -6.23
N ASP A 14 14.11 13.40 -5.88
CA ASP A 14 15.26 13.97 -6.56
C ASP A 14 15.81 13.03 -7.67
N GLN A 15 15.25 11.83 -7.81
CA GLN A 15 15.68 10.85 -8.81
C GLN A 15 14.80 10.91 -10.07
N ASP A 16 15.46 10.96 -11.24
CA ASP A 16 14.79 10.80 -12.54
C ASP A 16 14.15 9.41 -12.65
N MET A 17 12.81 9.37 -12.78
CA MET A 17 12.03 8.14 -12.84
C MET A 17 12.42 7.24 -14.01
N HIS A 18 12.92 7.79 -15.13
CA HIS A 18 13.35 7.00 -16.28
C HIS A 18 14.71 6.34 -16.09
N LYS A 19 15.47 6.80 -15.09
CA LYS A 19 16.80 6.28 -14.73
C LYS A 19 16.81 5.56 -13.39
N ALA A 20 15.67 5.48 -12.71
CA ALA A 20 15.56 4.84 -11.42
C ALA A 20 15.89 3.34 -11.53
N ALA A 21 16.74 2.85 -10.61
CA ALA A 21 17.15 1.46 -10.61
C ALA A 21 15.95 0.54 -10.27
N PRO A 22 15.79 -0.60 -10.97
CA PRO A 22 14.69 -1.52 -10.72
C PRO A 22 14.83 -2.23 -9.36
N ASN A 23 13.73 -2.81 -8.89
CA ASN A 23 13.53 -3.46 -7.58
C ASN A 23 14.39 -4.70 -7.25
N HIS A 24 15.29 -5.10 -8.14
CA HIS A 24 16.27 -6.17 -7.93
C HIS A 24 17.71 -5.73 -8.23
N SER A 25 17.93 -4.42 -8.36
CA SER A 25 19.25 -3.83 -8.55
C SER A 25 19.93 -3.56 -7.19
N PRO A 26 21.26 -3.68 -7.08
CA PRO A 26 21.99 -3.22 -5.89
C PRO A 26 21.94 -1.69 -5.71
N TYR A 27 21.61 -0.94 -6.78
CA TYR A 27 21.47 0.52 -6.76
C TYR A 27 20.05 0.98 -6.48
N PHE A 28 19.17 0.04 -6.17
CA PHE A 28 17.80 0.35 -5.85
C PHE A 28 17.71 1.18 -4.56
N MET A 29 16.97 2.27 -4.63
CA MET A 29 16.74 3.18 -3.52
C MET A 29 15.26 3.50 -3.36
N VAL A 30 14.88 3.94 -2.16
CA VAL A 30 13.51 4.22 -1.76
C VAL A 30 13.46 5.53 -1.00
N ASP A 31 12.34 6.25 -1.09
CA ASP A 31 12.11 7.42 -0.24
C ASP A 31 11.60 7.00 1.15
N ASP A 32 12.36 7.34 2.20
CA ASP A 32 12.04 6.99 3.59
C ASP A 32 10.70 7.58 4.08
N LYS A 33 10.35 8.78 3.61
CA LYS A 33 9.08 9.44 4.00
C LYS A 33 7.88 8.67 3.46
N THR A 34 7.94 8.23 2.21
CA THR A 34 6.91 7.39 1.60
C THR A 34 6.89 6.00 2.22
N LEU A 35 8.05 5.42 2.58
CA LEU A 35 8.12 4.12 3.23
C LEU A 35 7.37 4.10 4.56
N LYS A 36 7.59 5.12 5.41
CA LYS A 36 6.84 5.27 6.68
C LYS A 36 5.34 5.33 6.42
N THR A 37 4.93 6.12 5.42
CA THR A 37 3.52 6.30 5.07
C THR A 37 2.88 5.00 4.58
N GLY A 38 3.58 4.25 3.71
CA GLY A 38 3.10 2.96 3.21
C GLY A 38 2.94 1.93 4.32
N ILE A 39 3.92 1.83 5.22
CA ILE A 39 3.85 0.91 6.38
C ILE A 39 2.64 1.22 7.26
N VAL A 40 2.47 2.48 7.66
CA VAL A 40 1.33 2.89 8.50
C VAL A 40 0.01 2.61 7.79
N SER A 41 -0.06 2.86 6.49
CA SER A 41 -1.27 2.60 5.69
C SER A 41 -1.58 1.10 5.63
N HIS A 42 -0.58 0.24 5.44
CA HIS A 42 -0.78 -1.20 5.41
C HIS A 42 -1.22 -1.75 6.78
N ILE A 43 -0.61 -1.28 7.86
CA ILE A 43 -1.03 -1.66 9.23
C ILE A 43 -2.48 -1.26 9.47
N ARG A 44 -2.86 -0.01 9.16
CA ARG A 44 -4.24 0.44 9.29
C ARG A 44 -5.20 -0.38 8.45
N PHE A 45 -4.85 -0.67 7.20
CA PHE A 45 -5.65 -1.54 6.35
C PHE A 45 -5.94 -2.88 7.01
N VAL A 46 -4.91 -3.59 7.51
CA VAL A 46 -5.08 -4.90 8.16
C VAL A 46 -5.91 -4.79 9.44
N MET A 47 -5.64 -3.80 10.29
CA MET A 47 -6.29 -3.65 11.58
C MET A 47 -7.74 -3.20 11.47
N ASP A 48 -8.03 -2.29 10.54
CA ASP A 48 -9.38 -1.72 10.35
C ASP A 48 -10.26 -2.60 9.46
N TYR A 49 -9.68 -3.50 8.66
CA TYR A 49 -10.41 -4.32 7.69
C TYR A 49 -11.61 -5.06 8.28
N PRO A 50 -11.52 -5.79 9.42
CA PRO A 50 -12.66 -6.53 9.95
C PRO A 50 -13.87 -5.63 10.27
N LYS A 51 -13.61 -4.44 10.82
CA LYS A 51 -14.64 -3.46 11.16
C LYS A 51 -15.33 -2.94 9.90
N ILE A 52 -14.54 -2.48 8.92
CA ILE A 52 -15.08 -1.91 7.69
C ILE A 52 -15.80 -2.98 6.86
N ALA A 53 -15.24 -4.19 6.76
CA ALA A 53 -15.87 -5.31 6.08
C ALA A 53 -17.24 -5.65 6.70
N GLY A 54 -17.35 -5.63 8.03
CA GLY A 54 -18.62 -5.83 8.74
C GLY A 54 -19.67 -4.78 8.38
N GLN A 55 -19.27 -3.50 8.32
CA GLN A 55 -20.16 -2.39 7.94
C GLN A 55 -20.65 -2.53 6.49
N VAL A 56 -19.75 -2.83 5.56
CA VAL A 56 -20.08 -3.05 4.14
C VAL A 56 -21.04 -4.23 3.99
N GLN A 57 -20.77 -5.34 4.68
CA GLN A 57 -21.61 -6.53 4.63
C GLN A 57 -23.02 -6.27 5.20
N ALA A 58 -23.14 -5.48 6.27
CA ALA A 58 -24.42 -5.08 6.84
C ALA A 58 -25.21 -4.19 5.88
N ALA A 59 -24.55 -3.20 5.27
CA ALA A 59 -25.17 -2.31 4.29
C ALA A 59 -25.69 -3.05 3.05
N TRP A 60 -24.96 -4.07 2.58
CA TRP A 60 -25.43 -4.93 1.49
C TRP A 60 -26.67 -5.76 1.86
N ARG A 61 -26.73 -6.27 3.09
CA ARG A 61 -27.89 -7.02 3.58
C ARG A 61 -29.13 -6.15 3.74
N ALA A 62 -28.97 -4.91 4.18
CA ALA A 62 -30.09 -3.97 4.35
C ALA A 62 -30.71 -3.48 3.03
N LYS A 63 -30.02 -3.67 1.90
CA LYS A 63 -30.52 -3.34 0.55
C LYS A 63 -31.22 -4.51 -0.14
N LYS A 64 -31.21 -5.70 0.46
CA LYS A 64 -32.02 -6.85 0.05
C LYS A 64 -33.36 -6.82 0.78
#